data_AF-A0AAV1FTH7-F1
#
_entry.id   AF-A0AAV1FTH7-F1
#
_cell.length_a   1.000
_cell.length_b   1.000
_cell.length_c   1.000
_cell.angle_alpha   90.00
_cell.angle_beta   90.00
_cell.angle_gamma   90.00
#
_symmetry.space_group_name_H-M   'P 1'
#
loop_
_entity.id
_entity.type
_entity.pdbx_description
1 polymer ?
#
loop_
_entity_poly.entity_id
_entity_poly.type
_entity_poly.pdbx_seq_one_letter_code
_entity_poly.pdbx_strand_id
1 'polypeptide(L)'
;MTPEEAKDDVQLRDAEGDWMNKTTWRSKYERISQGDSEELYAFGAFAGLHTLDGDLSLQVCALVRCAGSDPSSCGQGVEEAETKMDFVMVGKFGTRYVYPSVLASQMVLEEVKHFDKSADGRVTLKHSDMTAGLVTACLYGQMYHLDHE
;
A
#
# COMPACT_ATOMS: atom_id res chain seq x y z
N MET A 1 -26.22 -8.48 1.15
CA MET A 1 -24.88 -9.08 1.04
C MET A 1 -24.07 -8.50 2.19
N THR A 2 -23.57 -9.31 3.10
CA THR A 2 -22.73 -8.82 4.21
C THR A 2 -21.36 -8.45 3.65
N PRO A 3 -20.79 -7.29 3.99
CA PRO A 3 -19.45 -6.95 3.56
C PRO A 3 -18.42 -7.96 4.09
N GLU A 4 -17.47 -8.35 3.25
CA GLU A 4 -16.37 -9.24 3.64
C GLU A 4 -15.19 -8.38 4.11
N GLU A 5 -14.89 -8.42 5.41
CA GLU A 5 -13.69 -7.79 5.98
C GLU A 5 -12.46 -8.67 5.73
N ALA A 6 -11.43 -8.13 5.08
CA ALA A 6 -10.13 -8.76 4.93
C ALA A 6 -9.05 -8.01 5.72
N LYS A 7 -8.09 -8.76 6.29
CA LYS A 7 -7.04 -8.24 7.17
C LYS A 7 -5.72 -8.88 6.79
N ASP A 8 -4.78 -8.08 6.33
CA ASP A 8 -3.46 -8.53 5.90
C ASP A 8 -2.38 -7.88 6.76
N ASP A 9 -1.48 -8.70 7.31
CA ASP A 9 -0.33 -8.25 8.09
C ASP A 9 0.96 -8.69 7.39
N VAL A 10 1.85 -7.75 7.10
CA VAL A 10 3.16 -8.02 6.49
C VAL A 10 4.28 -7.60 7.44
N GLN A 11 5.19 -8.53 7.68
CA GLN A 11 6.43 -8.31 8.43
C GLN A 11 7.62 -8.55 7.52
N LEU A 12 8.49 -7.55 7.38
CA LEU A 12 9.73 -7.70 6.63
C LEU A 12 10.86 -8.11 7.58
N ARG A 13 11.75 -8.97 7.09
CA ARG A 13 13.04 -9.32 7.71
C ARG A 13 14.15 -8.68 6.88
N ASP A 14 15.25 -8.26 7.49
CA ASP A 14 16.42 -7.83 6.71
C ASP A 14 17.12 -9.04 6.05
N ALA A 15 18.02 -8.73 5.12
CA ALA A 15 18.82 -9.72 4.39
C ALA A 15 19.89 -10.41 5.27
N GLU A 16 20.14 -9.90 6.49
CA GLU A 16 21.16 -10.41 7.42
C GLU A 16 20.58 -11.27 8.55
N GLY A 17 19.25 -11.46 8.57
CA GLY A 17 18.58 -12.34 9.52
C GLY A 17 18.48 -11.77 10.93
N ASP A 18 18.86 -10.50 11.13
CA ASP A 18 18.52 -9.78 12.34
C ASP A 18 17.08 -9.28 12.22
N TRP A 19 16.38 -9.31 13.32
CA TRP A 19 15.02 -8.78 13.34
C TRP A 19 15.19 -7.26 13.32
N MET A 20 15.09 -6.60 12.16
CA MET A 20 14.87 -5.15 12.14
C MET A 20 13.83 -4.85 13.20
N ASN A 21 14.19 -4.04 14.20
CA ASN A 21 13.39 -3.66 15.36
C ASN A 21 11.93 -3.33 14.95
N LYS A 22 11.10 -4.38 14.87
CA LYS A 22 9.72 -4.50 14.37
C LYS A 22 9.20 -3.35 13.51
N THR A 23 9.55 -3.34 12.23
CA THR A 23 8.75 -2.61 11.22
C THR A 23 7.61 -3.53 10.78
N THR A 24 6.38 -3.17 11.14
CA THR A 24 5.19 -3.95 10.80
C THR A 24 4.23 -3.08 10.01
N TRP A 25 3.78 -3.59 8.88
CA TRP A 25 2.77 -2.95 8.04
C TRP A 25 1.53 -3.83 8.02
N ARG A 26 0.37 -3.17 8.07
CA ARG A 26 -0.91 -3.84 8.20
C ARG A 26 -1.93 -3.10 7.37
N SER A 27 -2.81 -3.85 6.73
CA SER A 27 -4.01 -3.31 6.12
C SER A 27 -5.23 -4.00 6.71
N LYS A 28 -6.31 -3.23 6.81
CA LYS A 28 -7.66 -3.75 6.96
C LYS A 28 -8.49 -3.11 5.87
N TYR A 29 -9.28 -3.89 5.17
CA TYR A 29 -10.15 -3.37 4.14
C TYR A 29 -11.46 -4.13 4.09
N GLU A 30 -12.46 -3.44 3.56
CA GLU A 30 -13.80 -3.93 3.31
C GLU A 30 -14.11 -3.64 1.85
N ARG A 31 -14.46 -4.68 1.09
CA ARG A 31 -14.87 -4.53 -0.29
C ARG A 31 -16.30 -4.02 -0.34
N ILE A 32 -16.52 -2.87 -0.96
CA ILE A 32 -17.86 -2.34 -1.22
C ILE A 32 -18.31 -2.94 -2.56
N SER A 33 -18.90 -4.13 -2.50
CA SER A 33 -19.32 -4.85 -3.71
C SER A 33 -20.57 -4.24 -4.35
N GLN A 34 -20.56 -4.12 -5.68
CA GLN A 34 -21.76 -4.01 -6.51
C GLN A 34 -22.02 -5.28 -7.36
N GLY A 35 -21.23 -6.36 -7.20
CA GLY A 35 -21.36 -7.62 -7.95
C GLY A 35 -20.27 -8.66 -7.62
N ASP A 36 -20.23 -9.77 -8.38
CA ASP A 36 -19.26 -10.88 -8.26
C ASP A 36 -17.92 -10.56 -8.94
N SER A 37 -17.26 -9.47 -8.55
CA SER A 37 -15.96 -9.11 -9.13
C SER A 37 -14.89 -10.15 -8.74
N GLU A 38 -14.25 -10.76 -9.74
CA GLU A 38 -13.16 -11.73 -9.57
C GLU A 38 -11.79 -11.05 -9.37
N GLU A 39 -11.77 -9.74 -9.10
CA GLU A 39 -10.54 -8.99 -8.92
C GLU A 39 -9.77 -9.45 -7.69
N LEU A 40 -8.50 -9.79 -7.94
CA LEU A 40 -7.54 -10.12 -6.92
C LEU A 40 -6.81 -8.86 -6.45
N TYR A 41 -6.62 -8.75 -5.14
CA TYR A 41 -5.87 -7.69 -4.50
C TYR A 41 -4.82 -8.28 -3.58
N ALA A 42 -3.68 -7.62 -3.48
CA ALA A 42 -2.61 -8.01 -2.59
C ALA A 42 -2.14 -6.82 -1.75
N PHE A 43 -1.82 -7.07 -0.48
CA PHE A 43 -1.09 -6.13 0.35
C PHE A 43 0.39 -6.49 0.35
N GLY A 44 1.23 -5.59 -0.16
CA GLY A 44 2.67 -5.75 -0.27
C GLY A 44 3.43 -4.74 0.59
N ALA A 45 4.64 -5.11 1.00
CA ALA A 45 5.59 -4.20 1.62
C ALA A 45 6.99 -4.40 1.04
N PHE A 46 7.76 -3.32 0.96
CA PHE A 46 9.14 -3.30 0.51
C PHE A 46 9.96 -2.40 1.43
N ALA A 47 11.16 -2.83 1.79
CA ALA A 47 12.13 -2.02 2.51
C ALA A 47 13.52 -2.37 1.98
N GLY A 48 14.12 -1.48 1.21
CA GLY A 48 15.39 -1.75 0.54
C GLY A 48 15.74 -0.73 -0.52
N LEU A 49 16.79 -1.05 -1.27
CA LEU A 49 17.31 -0.19 -2.35
C LEU A 49 16.57 -0.49 -3.66
N HIS A 50 16.01 0.55 -4.27
CA HIS A 50 15.59 0.55 -5.66
C HIS A 50 16.74 1.11 -6.50
N THR A 51 17.14 0.42 -7.57
CA THR A 51 18.34 0.74 -8.38
C THR A 51 18.05 0.98 -9.86
N LEU A 52 16.79 0.91 -10.27
CA LEU A 52 16.42 0.87 -11.68
C LEU A 52 16.59 2.23 -12.38
N ASP A 53 16.41 3.33 -11.63
CA ASP A 53 16.59 4.73 -12.07
C ASP A 53 17.38 5.55 -11.03
N GLY A 54 18.46 4.97 -10.50
CA GLY A 54 19.29 5.52 -9.42
C GLY A 54 19.10 4.80 -8.09
N ASP A 55 19.96 5.09 -7.12
CA ASP A 55 20.02 4.40 -5.83
C ASP A 55 19.10 5.09 -4.82
N LEU A 56 17.85 4.62 -4.73
CA LEU A 56 16.83 5.14 -3.83
C LEU A 56 16.55 4.14 -2.71
N SER A 57 16.81 4.51 -1.47
CA SER A 57 16.47 3.72 -0.30
C SER A 57 15.00 3.97 0.08
N LEU A 58 14.16 2.95 -0.05
CA LEU A 58 12.72 3.07 0.09
C LEU A 58 12.15 2.17 1.19
N GLN A 59 11.08 2.64 1.82
CA GLN A 59 10.14 1.84 2.60
C GLN A 59 8.74 2.09 2.03
N VAL A 60 8.08 1.05 1.55
CA VAL A 60 6.79 1.16 0.87
C VAL A 60 5.84 0.10 1.43
N CYS A 61 4.59 0.45 1.66
CA CYS A 61 3.52 -0.54 1.70
C CYS A 61 2.36 -0.11 0.80
N ALA A 62 1.74 -1.07 0.13
CA ALA A 62 0.68 -0.81 -0.82
C ALA A 62 -0.37 -1.91 -0.83
N LEU A 63 -1.63 -1.52 -0.98
CA LEU A 63 -2.72 -2.39 -1.40
C LEU A 63 -2.87 -2.22 -2.91
N VAL A 64 -2.67 -3.29 -3.68
CA VAL A 64 -2.62 -3.24 -5.16
C VAL A 64 -3.65 -4.17 -5.78
N ARG A 65 -4.30 -3.71 -6.85
CA ARG A 65 -5.01 -4.59 -7.78
C ARG A 65 -4.00 -5.42 -8.56
N CYS A 66 -4.22 -6.72 -8.65
CA CYS A 66 -3.43 -7.60 -9.50
C CYS A 66 -3.96 -7.52 -10.95
N ALA A 67 -3.08 -7.66 -11.94
CA ALA A 67 -3.49 -7.53 -13.35
C ALA A 67 -4.43 -8.66 -13.82
N GLY A 68 -4.47 -9.78 -13.10
CA GLY A 68 -5.44 -10.84 -13.27
C GLY A 68 -5.69 -11.62 -11.98
N SER A 69 -6.28 -12.80 -12.12
CA SER A 69 -6.59 -13.69 -10.99
C SER A 69 -5.39 -14.51 -10.48
N ASP A 70 -4.24 -14.43 -11.16
CA ASP A 70 -3.00 -15.08 -10.73
C ASP A 70 -2.21 -14.16 -9.76
N PRO A 71 -1.85 -14.61 -8.54
CA PRO A 71 -1.07 -13.82 -7.59
C PRO A 71 0.28 -13.31 -8.13
N SER A 72 0.87 -13.99 -9.12
CA SER A 72 2.12 -13.53 -9.76
C SER A 72 1.94 -12.27 -10.61
N SER A 73 0.70 -11.89 -10.93
CA SER A 73 0.36 -10.66 -11.66
C SER A 73 0.29 -9.42 -10.76
N CYS A 74 0.36 -9.59 -9.43
CA CYS A 74 0.32 -8.47 -8.49
C CYS A 74 1.61 -7.64 -8.58
N GLY A 75 1.48 -6.34 -8.80
CA GLY A 75 2.60 -5.42 -9.03
C GLY A 75 2.90 -5.15 -10.51
N GLN A 76 2.20 -5.79 -11.44
CA GLN A 76 2.18 -5.39 -12.85
C GLN A 76 1.34 -4.11 -13.05
N GLY A 77 1.53 -3.44 -14.18
CA GLY A 77 0.78 -2.21 -14.51
C GLY A 77 -0.71 -2.48 -14.70
N VAL A 78 -1.54 -1.69 -14.03
CA VAL A 78 -3.00 -1.79 -14.04
C VAL A 78 -3.60 -0.38 -14.08
N GLU A 79 -4.54 -0.14 -15.00
CA GLU A 79 -5.16 1.19 -15.19
C GLU A 79 -6.63 1.23 -14.75
N GLU A 80 -7.31 0.09 -14.76
CA GLU A 80 -8.74 -0.03 -14.45
C GLU A 80 -8.96 -0.88 -13.21
N ALA A 81 -10.06 -0.66 -12.49
CA ALA A 81 -10.50 -1.42 -11.34
C ALA A 81 -12.00 -1.25 -11.10
N GLU A 82 -12.70 -2.32 -10.79
CA GLU A 82 -14.14 -2.30 -10.50
C GLU A 82 -14.42 -2.22 -8.99
N THR A 83 -13.59 -2.86 -8.17
CA THR A 83 -13.86 -3.02 -6.74
C THR A 83 -13.53 -1.75 -5.96
N LYS A 84 -14.57 -1.12 -5.41
CA LYS A 84 -14.42 -0.05 -4.41
C LYS A 84 -14.09 -0.64 -3.04
N MET A 85 -13.27 0.05 -2.26
CA MET A 85 -12.89 -0.42 -0.93
C MET A 85 -12.84 0.71 0.09
N ASP A 86 -13.33 0.41 1.29
CA ASP A 86 -12.97 1.16 2.49
C ASP A 86 -11.74 0.49 3.10
N PHE A 87 -10.71 1.27 3.45
CA PHE A 87 -9.48 0.70 3.97
C PHE A 87 -8.79 1.57 5.03
N VAL A 88 -7.99 0.88 5.84
CA VAL A 88 -7.03 1.47 6.76
C VAL A 88 -5.71 0.76 6.56
N MET A 89 -4.69 1.53 6.19
CA MET A 89 -3.30 1.09 6.13
C MET A 89 -2.50 1.72 7.26
N VAL A 90 -1.73 0.90 7.96
CA VAL A 90 -0.83 1.34 9.03
C VAL A 90 0.56 0.80 8.78
N GLY A 91 1.57 1.64 8.91
CA GLY A 91 2.97 1.25 8.80
C GLY A 91 3.82 1.96 9.83
N LYS A 92 4.91 1.33 10.25
CA LYS A 92 5.99 2.03 10.96
C LYS A 92 7.06 2.38 9.93
N PHE A 93 7.50 3.64 9.88
CA PHE A 93 8.50 4.09 8.92
C PHE A 93 9.73 4.62 9.65
N GLY A 94 10.91 4.30 9.11
CA GLY A 94 12.20 4.83 9.55
C GLY A 94 12.47 6.26 9.06
N THR A 95 11.48 6.89 8.42
CA THR A 95 11.57 8.23 7.83
C THR A 95 10.31 9.02 8.13
N ARG A 96 10.45 10.35 8.23
CA ARG A 96 9.31 11.28 8.30
C ARG A 96 8.72 11.59 6.92
N TYR A 97 9.49 11.29 5.87
CA TYR A 97 9.15 11.59 4.48
C TYR A 97 8.34 10.45 3.87
N VAL A 98 7.10 10.35 4.36
CA VAL A 98 6.11 9.40 3.87
C VAL A 98 5.02 10.16 3.13
N TYR A 99 4.74 9.74 1.91
CA TYR A 99 3.80 10.35 0.99
C TYR A 99 2.66 9.36 0.71
N PRO A 100 1.41 9.69 1.08
CA PRO A 100 0.26 8.84 0.80
C PRO A 100 -0.23 9.05 -0.63
N SER A 101 -0.69 7.99 -1.28
CA SER A 101 -1.43 8.10 -2.53
C SER A 101 -2.55 7.07 -2.59
N VAL A 102 -3.64 7.46 -3.25
CA VAL A 102 -4.79 6.60 -3.55
C VAL A 102 -5.17 6.86 -5.00
N LEU A 103 -5.14 5.80 -5.80
CA LEU A 103 -5.40 5.85 -7.23
C LEU A 103 -6.60 4.94 -7.53
N ALA A 104 -7.64 5.54 -8.08
CA ALA A 104 -8.82 4.83 -8.54
C ALA A 104 -8.73 4.51 -10.05
N SER A 105 -9.69 3.73 -10.55
CA SER A 105 -9.84 3.35 -11.97
C SER A 105 -9.67 4.55 -12.89
N GLN A 106 -9.15 4.32 -14.09
CA GLN A 106 -8.86 5.36 -15.09
C GLN A 106 -7.81 6.37 -14.63
N MET A 107 -6.92 5.95 -13.72
CA MET A 107 -5.81 6.76 -13.19
C MET A 107 -6.30 8.04 -12.49
N VAL A 108 -7.47 8.00 -11.85
CA VAL A 108 -8.03 9.13 -11.10
C VAL A 108 -7.40 9.18 -9.71
N LEU A 109 -6.73 10.28 -9.38
CA LEU A 109 -6.18 10.50 -8.04
C LEU A 109 -7.31 10.88 -7.08
N GLU A 110 -7.43 10.09 -6.01
CA GLU A 110 -8.37 10.36 -4.91
C GLU A 110 -7.77 11.37 -3.92
N GLU A 111 -8.62 12.23 -3.37
CA GLU A 111 -8.21 13.16 -2.33
C GLU A 111 -8.03 12.43 -0.99
N VAL A 112 -6.80 12.41 -0.47
CA VAL A 112 -6.49 11.80 0.82
C VAL A 112 -6.91 12.73 1.96
N LYS A 113 -8.02 12.41 2.63
CA LYS A 113 -8.57 13.20 3.73
C LYS A 113 -8.09 12.79 5.13
N HIS A 114 -7.76 11.51 5.34
CA HIS A 114 -7.34 10.99 6.64
C HIS A 114 -5.95 10.37 6.56
N PHE A 115 -4.96 11.17 6.95
CA PHE A 115 -3.56 10.82 6.96
C PHE A 115 -2.88 11.35 8.22
N ASP A 116 -2.39 10.43 9.04
CA ASP A 116 -1.80 10.75 10.34
C ASP A 116 -0.37 10.21 10.45
N LYS A 117 0.50 11.00 11.08
CA LYS A 117 1.87 10.62 11.45
C LYS A 117 2.06 10.83 12.95
N SER A 118 2.49 9.80 13.66
CA SER A 118 2.87 9.91 15.07
C SER A 118 4.39 10.05 15.24
N ALA A 119 4.79 10.57 16.40
CA ALA A 119 6.19 10.84 16.72
C ALA A 119 7.08 9.58 16.76
N ASP A 120 6.49 8.40 16.97
CA ASP A 120 7.17 7.10 16.96
C ASP A 120 7.35 6.50 15.55
N GLY A 121 7.02 7.26 14.51
CA GLY A 121 7.13 6.85 13.10
C GLY A 121 5.97 6.02 12.59
N ARG A 122 4.89 5.84 13.36
CA ARG A 122 3.67 5.20 12.84
C ARG A 122 2.94 6.15 11.90
N VAL A 123 2.58 5.64 10.73
CA VAL A 123 1.81 6.34 9.70
C VAL A 123 0.52 5.59 9.48
N THR A 124 -0.59 6.32 9.41
CA THR A 124 -1.92 5.77 9.13
C THR A 124 -2.52 6.49 7.94
N LEU A 125 -2.99 5.71 6.96
CA LEU A 125 -3.80 6.18 5.85
C LEU A 125 -5.17 5.50 5.95
N LYS A 126 -6.23 6.29 6.02
CA LYS A 126 -7.60 5.80 5.98
C LYS A 126 -8.32 6.45 4.80
N HIS A 127 -9.08 5.66 4.06
CA HIS A 127 -9.88 6.16 2.96
C HIS A 127 -11.18 5.36 2.87
N SER A 128 -12.24 6.06 2.50
CA SER A 128 -13.59 5.53 2.31
C SER A 128 -14.30 6.36 1.24
N ASP A 129 -15.49 5.92 0.82
CA ASP A 129 -16.34 6.65 -0.11
C ASP A 129 -15.70 6.87 -1.48
N MET A 130 -14.95 5.87 -1.97
CA MET A 130 -14.24 5.93 -3.25
C MET A 130 -15.16 6.27 -4.44
N THR A 131 -14.66 7.12 -5.34
CA THR A 131 -15.36 7.54 -6.55
C THR A 131 -15.40 6.42 -7.60
N ALA A 132 -14.35 5.62 -7.72
CA ALA A 132 -14.22 4.46 -8.62
C ALA A 132 -13.45 3.30 -7.96
N GLY A 133 -13.31 2.15 -8.63
CA GLY A 133 -12.62 0.99 -8.06
C GLY A 133 -11.14 1.29 -7.77
N LEU A 134 -10.56 0.59 -6.78
CA LEU A 134 -9.20 0.85 -6.31
C LEU A 134 -8.16 0.22 -7.25
N VAL A 135 -7.27 1.02 -7.81
CA VAL A 135 -6.08 0.50 -8.51
C VAL A 135 -4.97 0.27 -7.49
N THR A 136 -4.67 1.28 -6.68
CA THR A 136 -3.67 1.16 -5.61
C THR A 136 -3.88 2.18 -4.50
N ALA A 137 -3.59 1.79 -3.27
CA ALA A 137 -3.35 2.69 -2.16
C ALA A 137 -1.93 2.46 -1.64
N CYS A 138 -1.14 3.51 -1.46
CA CYS A 138 0.28 3.40 -1.18
C CYS A 138 0.73 4.40 -0.10
N LEU A 139 1.62 3.94 0.78
CA LEU A 139 2.44 4.78 1.64
C LEU A 139 3.89 4.67 1.17
N TYR A 140 4.37 5.70 0.49
CA TYR A 140 5.73 5.74 -0.06
C TYR A 140 6.67 6.52 0.86
N GLY A 141 7.59 5.82 1.51
CA GLY A 141 8.60 6.38 2.39
C GLY A 141 9.98 6.42 1.72
N GLN A 142 10.56 7.62 1.61
CA GLN A 142 11.92 7.79 1.11
C GLN A 142 12.92 7.98 2.26
N MET A 143 14.00 7.22 2.22
CA MET A 143 15.06 7.22 3.22
C MET A 143 16.25 8.08 2.75
N TYR A 144 16.03 9.38 2.53
CA TYR A 144 17.05 10.30 1.95
C TYR A 144 18.45 10.24 2.61
N HIS A 145 18.54 9.83 3.88
CA HIS A 145 19.83 9.72 4.58
C HIS A 145 20.64 8.47 4.18
N LEU A 146 20.06 7.57 3.41
CA LEU A 146 20.65 6.34 2.87
C LEU A 146 20.76 6.36 1.35
N ASP A 147 20.28 7.43 0.71
CA ASP A 147 20.45 7.61 -0.74
C ASP A 147 21.93 7.96 -0.99
N HIS A 148 22.57 7.32 -1.97
CA HIS A 148 23.94 7.62 -2.38
C HIS A 148 23.89 8.72 -3.47
N GLU A 149 24.66 9.79 -3.29
CA GLU A 149 24.83 10.86 -4.29
C GLU A 149 25.63 10.40 -5.52
#